data_AF-A0A2I3LY01-F1
#
_entry.id   AF-A0A2I3LY01-F1
#
_cell.length_a   1.000
_cell.length_b   1.000
_cell.length_c   1.000
_cell.angle_alpha   90.00
_cell.angle_beta   90.00
_cell.angle_gamma   90.00
#
_symmetry.space_group_name_H-M   'P 1'
#
loop_
_entity.id
_entity.type
_entity.pdbx_description
1 polymer ?
#
loop_
_entity_poly.entity_id
_entity_poly.type
_entity_poly.pdbx_seq_one_letter_code
_entity_poly.pdbx_strand_id
1 'polypeptide(L)'
;CPDLHPPKCVQLPLSSSPSPPLKGGQEAFAPLGLNAGAFYALSTLLNRMVIWHYPGEEVNAGRIGLTIVIAGMLGAVISGIWLDRSKTYKETTLVVYIMTLVGMVVYTFTLNLGHLWVVFITAGTMGFFMTGYLPLGFEFAVELTYPESEGISSGLLNISAQVFGIIFTISQGQIIDNYGTKPGNIFLCLFLTLGAALTAFIKPDLRRQKANKETPENKLQEEEEESNTSKVPTAVSEDHL
;
A
#
# COMPACT_ATOMS: atom_id res chain seq x y z
N CYS A 1 2.84 5.13 -47.96
CA CYS A 1 2.79 4.29 -46.74
C CYS A 1 3.66 4.93 -45.68
N PRO A 2 3.16 5.02 -44.44
CA PRO A 2 3.11 6.28 -43.69
C PRO A 2 4.35 6.57 -42.85
N ASP A 3 4.55 7.86 -42.63
CA ASP A 3 5.45 8.49 -41.68
C ASP A 3 5.33 7.89 -40.28
N LEU A 4 6.45 7.39 -39.78
CA LEU A 4 6.62 6.90 -38.42
C LEU A 4 6.75 8.10 -37.48
N HIS A 5 5.62 8.67 -37.08
CA HIS A 5 5.53 9.63 -36.01
C HIS A 5 5.93 8.91 -34.69
N PRO A 6 6.99 9.32 -33.97
CA PRO A 6 7.20 8.80 -32.63
C PRO A 6 6.04 9.26 -31.73
N PRO A 7 5.60 8.44 -30.76
CA PRO A 7 4.55 8.85 -29.82
C PRO A 7 5.03 10.09 -29.07
N LYS A 8 4.17 11.11 -29.02
CA LYS A 8 4.40 12.33 -28.25
C LYS A 8 4.76 11.94 -26.83
N CYS A 9 6.02 12.09 -26.44
CA CYS A 9 6.38 12.19 -25.04
C CYS A 9 5.52 13.31 -24.46
N VAL A 10 4.61 12.97 -23.55
CA VAL A 10 3.93 13.95 -22.71
C VAL A 10 5.04 14.61 -21.90
N GLN A 11 5.53 15.74 -22.41
CA GLN A 11 6.45 16.60 -21.70
C GLN A 11 5.65 17.19 -20.54
N LEU A 12 5.67 16.49 -19.40
CA LEU A 12 5.28 17.07 -18.12
C LEU A 12 6.03 18.40 -17.99
N PRO A 13 5.34 19.53 -17.76
CA PRO A 13 6.04 20.79 -17.55
C PRO A 13 6.93 20.61 -16.34
N LEU A 14 8.25 20.64 -16.57
CA LEU A 14 9.27 20.81 -15.54
C LEU A 14 9.06 22.21 -14.95
N SER A 15 8.05 22.35 -14.09
CA SER A 15 7.88 23.49 -13.22
C SER A 15 9.04 23.45 -12.23
N SER A 16 10.04 24.27 -12.49
CA SER A 16 11.16 24.56 -11.59
C SER A 16 10.71 25.41 -10.39
N SER A 17 9.55 25.10 -9.79
CA SER A 17 9.21 25.64 -8.48
C SER A 17 9.87 24.74 -7.43
N PRO A 18 10.41 25.29 -6.33
CA PRO A 18 10.75 24.48 -5.17
C PRO A 18 9.49 23.70 -4.80
N SER A 19 9.54 22.37 -4.84
CA SER A 19 8.42 21.56 -4.40
C SER A 19 8.16 21.91 -2.93
N PRO A 20 6.90 22.24 -2.56
CA PRO A 20 6.57 22.44 -1.16
C PRO A 20 6.95 21.16 -0.39
N PRO A 21 7.35 21.28 0.89
CA PRO A 21 7.88 20.15 1.65
C PRO A 21 6.88 18.99 1.62
N LEU A 22 7.42 17.76 1.55
CA LEU A 22 6.86 16.38 1.60
C LEU A 22 5.61 16.09 2.47
N LYS A 23 4.96 17.10 3.04
CA LYS A 23 3.89 17.01 4.04
C LYS A 23 2.63 16.26 3.57
N GLY A 24 2.40 16.07 2.27
CA GLY A 24 1.16 15.45 1.77
C GLY A 24 1.18 13.92 1.60
N GLY A 25 2.36 13.29 1.47
CA GLY A 25 2.48 11.85 1.17
C GLY A 25 3.27 11.06 2.21
N GLN A 26 3.97 11.75 3.13
CA GLN A 26 4.80 11.09 4.15
C GLN A 26 3.99 10.21 5.11
N GLU A 27 2.74 10.59 5.36
CA GLU A 27 1.86 9.93 6.32
C GLU A 27 1.50 8.51 5.91
N ALA A 28 1.55 8.18 4.60
CA ALA A 28 1.27 6.83 4.10
C ALA A 28 2.45 5.87 4.28
N PHE A 29 3.70 6.34 4.28
CA PHE A 29 4.84 5.42 4.47
C PHE A 29 4.85 4.77 5.84
N ALA A 30 4.39 5.47 6.88
CA ALA A 30 4.33 4.92 8.23
C ALA A 30 3.44 3.67 8.34
N PRO A 31 2.14 3.69 8.00
CA PRO A 31 1.29 2.51 8.09
C PRO A 31 1.63 1.42 7.07
N LEU A 32 2.09 1.79 5.87
CA LEU A 32 2.57 0.81 4.89
C LEU A 32 3.84 0.09 5.40
N GLY A 33 4.77 0.84 5.98
CA GLY A 33 5.99 0.32 6.61
C GLY A 33 5.71 -0.50 7.86
N LEU A 34 4.70 -0.13 8.66
CA LEU A 34 4.24 -0.93 9.81
C LEU A 34 3.77 -2.33 9.38
N ASN A 35 2.98 -2.41 8.30
CA ASN A 35 2.51 -3.69 7.78
C ASN A 35 3.66 -4.54 7.22
N ALA A 36 4.48 -3.95 6.36
CA ALA A 36 5.64 -4.63 5.75
C ALA A 36 6.67 -5.08 6.81
N GLY A 37 6.98 -4.22 7.78
CA GLY A 37 7.87 -4.55 8.89
C GLY A 37 7.32 -5.68 9.77
N ALA A 38 6.00 -5.69 10.03
CA ALA A 38 5.37 -6.78 10.77
C ALA A 38 5.43 -8.10 9.99
N PHE A 39 5.26 -8.07 8.66
CA PHE A 39 5.44 -9.24 7.80
C PHE A 39 6.88 -9.77 7.82
N TYR A 40 7.88 -8.88 7.82
CA TYR A 40 9.29 -9.27 7.92
C TYR A 40 9.62 -9.90 9.27
N ALA A 41 9.12 -9.32 10.36
CA ALA A 41 9.29 -9.87 11.71
C ALA A 41 8.63 -11.25 11.85
N LEU A 42 7.38 -11.37 11.39
CA LEU A 42 6.66 -12.64 11.35
C LEU A 42 7.42 -13.69 10.55
N SER A 43 7.86 -13.36 9.33
CA SER A 43 8.58 -14.30 8.45
C SER A 43 9.89 -14.78 9.08
N THR A 44 10.62 -13.87 9.73
CA THR A 44 11.89 -14.18 10.40
C THR A 44 11.68 -15.08 11.62
N LEU A 45 10.67 -14.77 12.45
CA LEU A 45 10.40 -15.49 13.70
C LEU A 45 9.50 -16.71 13.50
N LEU A 46 9.00 -16.95 12.27
CA LEU A 46 8.06 -18.03 11.97
C LEU A 46 8.59 -19.38 12.46
N ASN A 47 9.83 -19.71 12.09
CA ASN A 47 10.45 -20.97 12.49
C ASN A 47 10.48 -21.12 14.00
N ARG A 48 10.88 -20.05 14.70
CA ARG A 48 10.92 -20.01 16.17
C ARG A 48 9.55 -20.24 16.80
N MET A 49 8.51 -19.62 16.26
CA MET A 49 7.14 -19.74 16.75
C MET A 49 6.58 -21.15 16.57
N VAL A 50 6.85 -21.78 15.44
CA VAL A 50 6.39 -23.15 15.13
C VAL A 50 7.13 -24.16 16.00
N ILE A 51 8.46 -24.09 16.11
CA ILE A 51 9.25 -25.02 16.94
C ILE A 51 8.85 -24.94 18.42
N TRP A 52 8.51 -23.74 18.91
CA TRP A 52 8.05 -23.56 20.28
C TRP A 52 6.74 -24.34 20.57
N HIS A 53 5.83 -24.43 19.59
CA HIS A 53 4.56 -25.17 19.73
C HIS A 53 4.67 -26.64 19.30
N TYR A 54 5.58 -26.96 18.38
CA TYR A 54 5.77 -28.28 17.78
C TYR A 54 7.27 -28.64 17.79
N PRO A 55 7.80 -29.12 18.93
CA PRO A 55 9.21 -29.44 19.04
C PRO A 55 9.59 -30.60 18.10
N GLY A 56 10.65 -30.43 17.32
CA GLY A 56 11.14 -31.42 16.34
C GLY A 56 10.53 -31.31 14.93
N GLU A 57 9.61 -30.37 14.71
CA GLU A 57 8.89 -30.19 13.44
C GLU A 57 9.46 -29.06 12.56
N GLU A 58 10.80 -28.91 12.53
CA GLU A 58 11.49 -27.85 11.77
C GLU A 58 11.17 -27.90 10.26
N VAL A 59 11.05 -29.11 9.71
CA VAL A 59 10.69 -29.31 8.30
C VAL A 59 9.28 -28.78 8.03
N ASN A 60 8.34 -29.03 8.94
CA ASN A 60 6.98 -28.53 8.79
C ASN A 60 6.92 -27.00 8.99
N ALA A 61 7.75 -26.42 9.86
CA ALA A 61 7.89 -24.97 9.95
C ALA A 61 8.37 -24.34 8.62
N GLY A 62 9.38 -24.94 7.98
CA GLY A 62 9.84 -24.53 6.65
C GLY A 62 8.75 -24.65 5.58
N ARG A 63 7.96 -25.73 5.62
CA ARG A 63 6.82 -25.93 4.70
C ARG A 63 5.71 -24.91 4.92
N ILE A 64 5.42 -24.53 6.16
CA ILE A 64 4.46 -23.45 6.48
C ILE A 64 4.97 -22.15 5.86
N GLY A 65 6.26 -21.82 6.04
CA GLY A 65 6.89 -20.67 5.39
C GLY A 65 6.75 -20.69 3.88
N LEU A 66 6.99 -21.85 3.24
CA LEU A 66 6.80 -22.02 1.81
C LEU A 66 5.34 -21.76 1.39
N THR A 67 4.35 -22.24 2.15
CA THR A 67 2.95 -21.99 1.84
C THR A 67 2.56 -20.52 1.96
N ILE A 68 3.12 -19.80 2.95
CA ILE A 68 2.95 -18.34 3.08
C ILE A 68 3.46 -17.64 1.83
N VAL A 69 4.65 -18.01 1.35
CA VAL A 69 5.27 -17.38 0.17
C VAL A 69 4.48 -17.68 -1.11
N ILE A 70 4.08 -18.94 -1.34
CA ILE A 70 3.30 -19.31 -2.54
C ILE A 70 1.93 -18.62 -2.53
N ALA A 71 1.22 -18.66 -1.40
CA ALA A 71 -0.05 -17.96 -1.27
C ALA A 71 0.12 -16.44 -1.39
N GLY A 72 1.20 -15.90 -0.85
CA GLY A 72 1.55 -14.48 -0.93
C GLY A 72 1.82 -14.02 -2.36
N MET A 73 2.54 -14.81 -3.16
CA MET A 73 2.76 -14.52 -4.58
C MET A 73 1.44 -14.47 -5.36
N LEU A 74 0.53 -15.42 -5.12
CA LEU A 74 -0.81 -15.39 -5.71
C LEU A 74 -1.59 -14.15 -5.26
N GLY A 75 -1.49 -13.79 -3.97
CA GLY A 75 -2.10 -12.60 -3.40
C GLY A 75 -1.62 -11.32 -4.08
N ALA A 76 -0.32 -11.17 -4.30
CA ALA A 76 0.27 -10.02 -4.95
C ALA A 76 -0.17 -9.86 -6.42
N VAL A 77 -0.28 -10.97 -7.16
CA VAL A 77 -0.77 -10.94 -8.56
C VAL A 77 -2.24 -10.54 -8.59
N ILE A 78 -3.08 -11.17 -7.76
CA ILE A 78 -4.51 -10.89 -7.72
C ILE A 78 -4.79 -9.46 -7.26
N SER A 79 -4.09 -8.99 -6.22
CA SER A 79 -4.27 -7.62 -5.71
C SER A 79 -3.81 -6.56 -6.71
N GLY A 80 -2.71 -6.80 -7.43
CA GLY A 80 -2.27 -5.93 -8.53
C GLY A 80 -3.32 -5.81 -9.63
N ILE A 81 -3.80 -6.94 -10.16
CA ILE A 81 -4.85 -6.95 -11.21
C ILE A 81 -6.15 -6.31 -10.71
N TRP A 82 -6.52 -6.54 -9.45
CA TRP A 82 -7.72 -5.96 -8.84
C TRP A 82 -7.61 -4.43 -8.75
N LEU A 83 -6.43 -3.93 -8.39
CA LEU A 83 -6.17 -2.50 -8.28
C LEU A 83 -6.21 -1.80 -9.65
N ASP A 84 -5.64 -2.42 -10.68
CA ASP A 84 -5.68 -1.92 -12.06
C ASP A 84 -7.12 -1.71 -12.56
N ARG A 85 -8.04 -2.58 -12.15
CA ARG A 85 -9.46 -2.52 -12.53
C ARG A 85 -10.27 -1.54 -11.68
N SER A 86 -10.08 -1.57 -10.37
CA SER A 86 -10.92 -0.80 -9.44
C SER A 86 -10.53 0.67 -9.37
N LYS A 87 -9.24 1.02 -9.55
CA LYS A 87 -8.69 2.37 -9.36
C LYS A 87 -9.02 3.02 -8.01
N THR A 88 -9.53 2.25 -7.04
CA THR A 88 -9.87 2.66 -5.68
C THR A 88 -8.76 2.27 -4.72
N TYR A 89 -7.63 2.99 -4.80
CA TYR A 89 -6.40 2.66 -4.08
C TYR A 89 -6.56 2.63 -2.56
N LYS A 90 -7.20 3.66 -1.98
CA LYS A 90 -7.36 3.75 -0.52
C LYS A 90 -8.25 2.63 0.03
N GLU A 91 -9.43 2.44 -0.54
CA GLU A 91 -10.40 1.48 0.01
C GLU A 91 -9.88 0.05 -0.07
N THR A 92 -9.31 -0.34 -1.21
CA THR A 92 -8.70 -1.66 -1.37
C THR A 92 -7.55 -1.88 -0.39
N THR A 93 -6.66 -0.90 -0.25
CA THR A 93 -5.53 -0.97 0.70
C THR A 93 -6.01 -1.12 2.13
N LEU A 94 -7.04 -0.36 2.54
CA LEU A 94 -7.61 -0.42 3.88
C LEU A 94 -8.29 -1.78 4.16
N VAL A 95 -9.09 -2.28 3.22
CA VAL A 95 -9.74 -3.59 3.35
C VAL A 95 -8.71 -4.71 3.48
N VAL A 96 -7.68 -4.72 2.63
CA VAL A 96 -6.62 -5.73 2.69
C VAL A 96 -5.79 -5.62 3.98
N TYR A 97 -5.59 -4.40 4.49
CA TYR A 97 -4.97 -4.20 5.81
C TYR A 97 -5.82 -4.84 6.92
N ILE A 98 -7.13 -4.57 6.96
CA ILE A 98 -8.01 -5.16 7.97
C ILE A 98 -8.02 -6.69 7.86
N MET A 99 -8.05 -7.24 6.64
CA MET A 99 -7.96 -8.69 6.43
C MET A 99 -6.63 -9.27 6.90
N THR A 100 -5.53 -8.54 6.74
CA THR A 100 -4.22 -8.89 7.30
C THR A 100 -4.25 -8.93 8.82
N LEU A 101 -4.85 -7.92 9.47
CA LEU A 101 -4.99 -7.87 10.92
C LEU A 101 -5.82 -9.06 11.44
N VAL A 102 -6.96 -9.33 10.81
CA VAL A 102 -7.80 -10.49 11.15
C VAL A 102 -7.03 -11.79 10.94
N GLY A 103 -6.31 -11.93 9.83
CA GLY A 103 -5.47 -13.09 9.55
C GLY A 103 -4.40 -13.31 10.61
N MET A 104 -3.75 -12.25 11.08
CA MET A 104 -2.74 -12.31 12.13
C MET A 104 -3.34 -12.74 13.49
N VAL A 105 -4.52 -12.23 13.83
CA VAL A 105 -5.25 -12.62 15.04
C VAL A 105 -5.65 -14.11 14.96
N VAL A 106 -6.25 -14.54 13.84
CA VAL A 106 -6.63 -15.94 13.61
C VAL A 106 -5.42 -16.87 13.66
N TYR A 107 -4.31 -16.49 13.04
CA TYR A 107 -3.05 -17.24 13.09
C TYR A 107 -2.54 -17.40 14.53
N THR A 108 -2.62 -16.34 15.34
CA THR A 108 -2.19 -16.36 16.75
C THR A 108 -3.00 -17.33 17.60
N PHE A 109 -4.32 -17.35 17.42
CA PHE A 109 -5.17 -18.31 18.12
C PHE A 109 -4.98 -19.73 17.59
N THR A 110 -4.78 -19.89 16.28
CA THR A 110 -4.63 -21.19 15.63
C THR A 110 -3.32 -21.89 16.01
N LEU A 111 -2.22 -21.14 16.14
CA LEU A 111 -0.94 -21.68 16.64
C LEU A 111 -1.09 -22.41 17.98
N ASN A 112 -1.98 -21.92 18.84
CA ASN A 112 -2.23 -22.48 20.17
C ASN A 112 -3.13 -23.73 20.16
N LEU A 113 -3.79 -24.05 19.05
CA LEU A 113 -4.72 -25.20 18.97
C LEU A 113 -4.02 -26.55 18.79
N GLY A 114 -2.72 -26.58 18.46
CA GLY A 114 -1.97 -27.84 18.32
C GLY A 114 -2.28 -28.66 17.04
N HIS A 115 -3.08 -28.12 16.11
CA HIS A 115 -3.35 -28.76 14.82
C HIS A 115 -2.56 -28.12 13.67
N LEU A 116 -1.46 -28.75 13.26
CA LEU A 116 -0.58 -28.30 12.17
C LEU A 116 -1.34 -27.96 10.88
N TRP A 117 -2.31 -28.78 10.48
CA TRP A 117 -3.06 -28.57 9.23
C TRP A 117 -3.86 -27.25 9.22
N VAL A 118 -4.38 -26.82 10.38
CA VAL A 118 -5.09 -25.55 10.51
C VAL A 118 -4.10 -24.38 10.46
N VAL A 119 -2.89 -24.56 11.00
CA VAL A 119 -1.80 -23.56 10.90
C VAL A 119 -1.41 -23.36 9.44
N PHE A 120 -1.33 -24.41 8.62
CA PHE A 120 -1.04 -24.29 7.19
C PHE A 120 -2.07 -23.42 6.45
N ILE A 121 -3.37 -23.67 6.67
CA ILE A 121 -4.43 -22.90 6.01
C ILE A 121 -4.39 -21.45 6.48
N THR A 122 -4.34 -21.21 7.79
CA THR A 122 -4.41 -19.86 8.35
C THR A 122 -3.16 -19.04 8.03
N ALA A 123 -1.98 -19.65 8.05
CA ALA A 123 -0.73 -19.02 7.62
C ALA A 123 -0.76 -18.69 6.12
N GLY A 124 -1.23 -19.61 5.28
CA GLY A 124 -1.40 -19.37 3.83
C GLY A 124 -2.36 -18.22 3.53
N THR A 125 -3.54 -18.22 4.16
CA THR A 125 -4.52 -17.13 4.00
C THR A 125 -3.98 -15.79 4.52
N MET A 126 -3.30 -15.79 5.66
CA MET A 126 -2.66 -14.57 6.18
C MET A 126 -1.53 -14.09 5.26
N GLY A 127 -0.69 -14.99 4.75
CA GLY A 127 0.37 -14.69 3.76
C GLY A 127 -0.17 -14.10 2.46
N PHE A 128 -1.29 -14.63 1.96
CA PHE A 128 -2.00 -14.10 0.79
C PHE A 128 -2.33 -12.61 0.97
N PHE A 129 -2.93 -12.22 2.10
CA PHE A 129 -3.30 -10.83 2.35
C PHE A 129 -2.10 -9.95 2.70
N MET A 130 -1.15 -10.43 3.51
CA MET A 130 0.05 -9.68 3.88
C MET A 130 0.92 -9.36 2.66
N THR A 131 1.25 -10.36 1.84
CA THR A 131 2.04 -10.12 0.63
C THR A 131 1.23 -9.41 -0.44
N GLY A 132 -0.08 -9.67 -0.53
CA GLY A 132 -0.99 -8.94 -1.42
C GLY A 132 -1.08 -7.45 -1.12
N TYR A 133 -0.86 -7.05 0.13
CA TYR A 133 -0.81 -5.65 0.54
C TYR A 133 0.41 -4.89 0.01
N LEU A 134 1.56 -5.55 -0.14
CA LEU A 134 2.80 -4.90 -0.59
C LEU A 134 2.62 -4.14 -1.93
N PRO A 135 2.20 -4.78 -3.04
CA PRO A 135 2.04 -4.08 -4.31
C PRO A 135 0.98 -2.98 -4.25
N LEU A 136 -0.11 -3.20 -3.51
CA LEU A 136 -1.14 -2.17 -3.29
C LEU A 136 -0.56 -0.93 -2.58
N GLY A 137 0.28 -1.17 -1.58
CA GLY A 137 0.90 -0.12 -0.80
C GLY A 137 1.94 0.68 -1.59
N PHE A 138 2.72 0.02 -2.45
CA PHE A 138 3.65 0.71 -3.36
C PHE A 138 2.89 1.62 -4.33
N GLU A 139 1.86 1.11 -5.00
CA GLU A 139 1.02 1.90 -5.91
C GLU A 139 0.34 3.07 -5.20
N PHE A 140 -0.19 2.84 -3.99
CA PHE A 140 -0.81 3.89 -3.18
C PHE A 140 0.20 4.96 -2.73
N ALA A 141 1.42 4.56 -2.35
CA ALA A 141 2.47 5.49 -1.98
C ALA A 141 2.89 6.37 -3.16
N VAL A 142 3.12 5.77 -4.34
CA VAL A 142 3.46 6.50 -5.57
C VAL A 142 2.37 7.51 -5.92
N GLU A 143 1.10 7.08 -5.89
CA GLU A 143 -0.07 7.91 -6.17
C GLU A 143 -0.18 9.13 -5.23
N LEU A 144 0.10 8.97 -3.93
CA LEU A 144 0.10 10.05 -2.94
C LEU A 144 1.32 10.98 -3.05
N THR A 145 2.48 10.44 -3.44
CA THR A 145 3.71 11.23 -3.55
C THR A 145 3.87 11.99 -4.87
N TYR A 146 2.96 11.83 -5.83
CA TYR A 146 3.02 12.54 -7.10
C TYR A 146 3.13 14.07 -6.92
N PRO A 147 3.98 14.78 -7.70
CA PRO A 147 4.75 14.35 -8.88
C PRO A 147 6.20 13.89 -8.57
N GLU A 148 6.48 13.38 -7.37
CA GLU A 148 7.82 12.85 -7.07
C GLU A 148 8.14 11.59 -7.87
N SER A 149 9.43 11.35 -8.12
CA SER A 149 9.87 10.16 -8.85
C SER A 149 9.54 8.87 -8.08
N GLU A 150 9.09 7.84 -8.81
CA GLU A 150 8.72 6.54 -8.24
C GLU A 150 9.87 5.88 -7.45
N GLY A 151 11.10 6.12 -7.89
CA GLY A 151 12.31 5.63 -7.21
C GLY A 151 12.48 6.16 -5.78
N ILE A 152 12.15 7.44 -5.54
CA ILE A 152 12.22 8.03 -4.19
C ILE A 152 11.12 7.47 -3.29
N SER A 153 9.90 7.31 -3.83
CA SER A 153 8.78 6.74 -3.09
C SER A 153 9.05 5.28 -2.68
N SER A 154 9.53 4.46 -3.61
CA SER A 154 9.93 3.07 -3.34
C SER A 154 11.11 2.99 -2.35
N GLY A 155 12.09 3.88 -2.48
CA GLY A 155 13.22 3.97 -1.55
C GLY A 155 12.77 4.29 -0.12
N LEU A 156 11.93 5.31 0.05
CA LEU A 156 11.43 5.73 1.36
C LEU A 156 10.53 4.66 2.00
N LEU A 157 9.70 3.98 1.19
CA LEU A 157 8.89 2.86 1.66
C LEU A 157 9.77 1.72 2.16
N ASN A 158 10.78 1.31 1.40
CA ASN A 158 11.69 0.24 1.82
C ASN A 158 12.49 0.60 3.08
N ILE A 159 12.96 1.84 3.20
CA ILE A 159 13.62 2.32 4.43
C ILE A 159 12.66 2.19 5.61
N SER A 160 11.41 2.64 5.47
CA SER A 160 10.41 2.54 6.54
C SER A 160 10.14 1.07 6.92
N ALA A 161 9.95 0.19 5.94
CA ALA A 161 9.69 -1.23 6.14
C ALA A 161 10.86 -1.93 6.85
N GLN A 162 12.09 -1.60 6.48
CA GLN A 162 13.28 -2.19 7.12
C GLN A 162 13.48 -1.68 8.55
N VAL A 163 13.30 -0.37 8.79
CA VAL A 163 13.41 0.19 10.15
C VAL A 163 12.38 -0.44 11.08
N PHE A 164 11.11 -0.50 10.66
CA PHE A 164 10.07 -1.16 11.45
C PHE A 164 10.31 -2.67 11.57
N GLY A 165 10.77 -3.32 10.50
CA GLY A 165 11.09 -4.75 10.50
C GLY A 165 12.17 -5.12 11.51
N ILE A 166 13.26 -4.35 11.60
CA ILE A 166 14.33 -4.57 12.59
C ILE A 166 13.79 -4.39 14.00
N ILE A 167 13.07 -3.28 14.26
CA ILE A 167 12.49 -2.99 15.58
C ILE A 167 11.55 -4.12 16.01
N PHE A 168 10.63 -4.52 15.14
CA PHE A 168 9.65 -5.56 15.44
C PHE A 168 10.28 -6.93 15.60
N THR A 169 11.27 -7.29 14.77
CA THR A 169 11.96 -8.58 14.90
C THR A 169 12.66 -8.70 16.25
N ILE A 170 13.37 -7.65 16.68
CA ILE A 170 14.08 -7.65 17.96
C ILE A 170 13.08 -7.66 19.13
N SER A 171 12.11 -6.74 19.13
CA SER A 171 11.12 -6.63 20.21
C SER A 171 10.26 -7.90 20.33
N GLN A 172 9.70 -8.38 19.22
CA GLN A 172 8.92 -9.61 19.20
C GLN A 172 9.79 -10.81 19.59
N GLY A 173 11.03 -10.90 19.11
CA GLY A 173 11.96 -11.95 19.48
C GLY A 173 12.17 -12.05 20.99
N GLN A 174 12.43 -10.92 21.65
CA GLN A 174 12.58 -10.86 23.11
C GLN A 174 11.29 -11.22 23.86
N ILE A 175 10.13 -10.77 23.36
CA ILE A 175 8.84 -11.11 23.98
C ILE A 175 8.57 -12.62 23.86
N ILE A 176 8.87 -13.22 22.71
CA ILE A 176 8.70 -14.67 22.49
C ILE A 176 9.55 -15.47 23.47
N ASP A 177 10.78 -15.03 23.75
CA ASP A 177 11.69 -15.72 24.67
C ASP A 177 11.22 -15.71 26.12
N ASN A 178 10.70 -14.58 26.58
CA ASN A 178 10.37 -14.40 28.00
C ASN A 178 8.91 -14.77 28.32
N TYR A 179 8.00 -14.57 27.37
CA TYR A 179 6.55 -14.68 27.60
C TYR A 179 5.84 -15.61 26.61
N GLY A 180 6.54 -16.19 25.63
CA GLY A 180 6.00 -17.11 24.62
C GLY A 180 5.42 -16.42 23.38
N THR A 181 4.93 -17.22 22.43
CA THR A 181 4.53 -16.73 21.09
C THR A 181 3.31 -15.82 21.09
N LYS A 182 2.30 -16.10 21.94
CA LYS A 182 1.07 -15.32 21.99
C LYS A 182 1.31 -13.83 22.25
N PRO A 183 1.99 -13.42 23.33
CA PRO A 183 2.25 -12.00 23.57
C PRO A 183 3.12 -11.36 22.48
N GLY A 184 4.04 -12.12 21.86
CA GLY A 184 4.81 -11.64 20.70
C GLY A 184 3.92 -11.29 19.50
N ASN A 185 2.92 -12.13 19.21
CA ASN A 185 1.98 -11.85 18.14
C ASN A 185 0.96 -10.76 18.52
N ILE A 186 0.53 -10.68 19.77
CA ILE A 186 -0.33 -9.59 20.25
C ILE A 186 0.41 -8.25 20.10
N PHE A 187 1.71 -8.19 20.39
CA PHE A 187 2.54 -7.02 20.11
C PHE A 187 2.45 -6.61 18.64
N LEU A 188 2.65 -7.53 17.69
CA LEU A 188 2.47 -7.23 16.27
C LEU A 188 1.05 -6.77 15.93
N CYS A 189 0.01 -7.42 16.48
CA CYS A 189 -1.39 -7.03 16.25
C CYS A 189 -1.68 -5.60 16.73
N LEU A 190 -1.08 -5.15 17.84
CA LEU A 190 -1.25 -3.77 18.33
C LEU A 190 -0.67 -2.76 17.34
N PHE A 191 0.54 -3.00 16.83
CA PHE A 191 1.17 -2.13 15.84
C PHE A 191 0.48 -2.18 14.47
N LEU A 192 -0.02 -3.34 14.05
CA LEU A 192 -0.86 -3.46 12.85
C LEU A 192 -2.19 -2.72 13.01
N THR A 193 -2.81 -2.75 14.19
CA THR A 193 -4.04 -2.01 14.47
C THR A 193 -3.78 -0.50 14.42
N LEU A 194 -2.65 -0.05 15.00
CA LEU A 194 -2.21 1.34 14.90
C LEU A 194 -2.00 1.75 13.44
N GLY A 195 -1.34 0.90 12.64
CA GLY A 195 -1.14 1.14 11.22
C GLY A 195 -2.46 1.19 10.44
N ALA A 196 -3.40 0.30 10.72
CA ALA A 196 -4.72 0.32 10.10
C ALA A 196 -5.51 1.60 10.44
N ALA A 197 -5.45 2.04 11.71
CA ALA A 197 -6.06 3.29 12.14
C ALA A 197 -5.43 4.49 11.42
N LEU A 198 -4.09 4.55 11.36
CA LEU A 198 -3.37 5.59 10.61
C LEU A 198 -3.80 5.59 9.13
N THR A 199 -3.86 4.42 8.48
CA THR A 199 -4.35 4.28 7.09
C THR A 199 -5.79 4.81 6.92
N ALA A 200 -6.66 4.58 7.90
CA ALA A 200 -8.03 5.09 7.85
C ALA A 200 -8.10 6.62 7.91
N PHE A 201 -7.28 7.23 8.79
CA PHE A 201 -7.23 8.68 8.99
C PHE A 201 -6.52 9.45 7.87
N ILE A 202 -5.69 8.80 7.06
CA ILE A 202 -5.06 9.43 5.88
C ILE A 202 -6.15 9.94 4.93
N LYS A 203 -6.15 11.24 4.63
CA LYS A 203 -7.06 11.79 3.61
C LYS A 203 -6.72 11.18 2.24
N PRO A 204 -7.72 10.71 1.47
CA PRO A 204 -7.52 10.15 0.13
C PRO A 204 -7.21 11.24 -0.90
N ASP A 205 -6.30 12.16 -0.61
CA ASP A 205 -5.91 13.20 -1.56
C ASP A 205 -5.05 12.56 -2.67
N LEU A 206 -5.71 11.86 -3.61
CA LEU A 206 -5.09 11.15 -4.72
C LEU A 206 -4.58 12.17 -5.75
N ARG A 207 -3.39 12.71 -5.47
CA ARG A 207 -2.79 13.84 -6.20
C ARG A 207 -2.57 13.51 -7.68
N ARG A 208 -2.21 12.28 -8.04
CA ARG A 208 -2.02 11.87 -9.44
C ARG A 208 -3.35 11.75 -10.19
N GLN A 209 -4.41 11.18 -9.61
CA GLN A 209 -5.75 11.21 -10.20
C GLN A 209 -6.29 12.63 -10.39
N LYS A 210 -6.03 13.53 -9.42
CA LYS A 210 -6.42 14.94 -9.54
C LYS A 210 -5.68 15.65 -10.68
N ALA A 211 -4.36 15.46 -10.78
CA ALA A 211 -3.56 16.04 -11.86
C ALA A 211 -3.97 15.54 -13.26
N ASN A 212 -4.32 14.25 -13.39
CA ASN A 212 -4.81 13.70 -14.66
C ASN A 212 -6.21 14.19 -15.05
N LYS A 213 -7.04 14.63 -14.10
CA LYS A 213 -8.34 15.27 -14.40
C LYS A 213 -8.19 16.74 -14.80
N GLU A 214 -7.09 17.40 -14.42
CA GLU A 214 -6.84 18.83 -14.66
C GLU A 214 -6.11 19.14 -16.00
N THR A 215 -5.93 18.17 -16.90
CA THR A 215 -5.31 18.35 -18.25
C THR A 215 -6.05 17.49 -19.30
N PRO A 216 -6.26 17.87 -20.58
CA PRO A 216 -6.51 19.15 -21.25
C PRO A 216 -8.01 19.41 -21.57
N GLU A 217 -8.96 18.61 -21.08
CA GLU A 217 -10.40 18.89 -21.30
C GLU A 217 -10.84 20.15 -20.54
N ASN A 218 -10.35 20.36 -19.32
CA ASN A 218 -10.66 21.57 -18.55
C ASN A 218 -9.93 22.82 -19.10
N LYS A 219 -8.74 22.68 -19.67
CA LYS A 219 -8.04 23.81 -20.32
C LYS A 219 -8.76 24.26 -21.59
N LEU A 220 -9.31 23.32 -22.36
CA LEU A 220 -10.14 23.64 -23.53
C LEU A 220 -11.47 24.28 -23.13
N GLN A 221 -12.08 23.85 -22.02
CA GLN A 221 -13.32 24.45 -21.50
C GLN A 221 -13.09 25.84 -20.87
N GLU A 222 -11.99 26.05 -20.15
CA GLU A 222 -11.61 27.38 -19.66
C GLU A 222 -11.23 28.33 -20.81
N GLU A 223 -10.52 27.85 -21.84
CA GLU A 223 -10.23 28.64 -23.05
C GLU A 223 -11.51 28.91 -23.89
N GLU A 224 -12.47 27.99 -23.95
CA GLU A 224 -13.78 28.20 -24.61
C GLU A 224 -14.70 29.14 -23.83
N GLU A 225 -14.74 29.08 -22.49
CA GLU A 225 -15.51 30.03 -21.66
C GLU A 225 -14.92 31.44 -21.73
N GLU A 226 -13.60 31.59 -21.71
CA GLU A 226 -12.94 32.90 -21.82
C GLU A 226 -13.08 33.50 -23.23
N SER A 227 -13.08 32.65 -24.28
CA SER A 227 -13.36 33.04 -25.68
C SER A 227 -14.82 33.44 -25.92
N ASN A 228 -15.77 32.76 -25.28
CA ASN A 228 -17.21 33.07 -25.38
C ASN A 228 -17.59 34.31 -24.57
N THR A 229 -16.90 34.60 -23.48
CA THR A 229 -17.13 35.81 -22.66
C THR A 229 -16.56 37.08 -23.32
N SER A 230 -15.52 36.94 -24.14
CA SER A 230 -14.90 38.06 -24.89
C SER A 230 -15.72 38.50 -26.13
N LYS A 231 -16.65 37.66 -26.61
CA LYS A 231 -17.47 37.91 -27.82
C LYS A 231 -18.84 38.56 -27.56
N VAL A 232 -19.08 39.18 -26.41
CA VAL A 232 -20.26 40.07 -26.27
C VAL A 232 -19.97 41.38 -27.01
N PRO A 233 -20.60 41.67 -28.16
CA PRO A 233 -20.36 42.91 -28.86
C PRO A 233 -21.12 44.01 -28.12
N THR A 234 -20.38 45.01 -27.66
CA THR A 234 -20.89 46.36 -27.48
C THR A 234 -21.35 46.87 -28.86
N ALA A 235 -22.61 46.68 -29.22
CA ALA A 235 -23.23 47.34 -30.35
C ALA A 235 -24.20 48.41 -29.83
N VAL A 236 -23.70 49.64 -29.83
CA VAL A 236 -24.48 50.86 -29.67
C VAL A 236 -25.14 51.21 -31.03
N SER A 237 -26.40 51.66 -30.95
CA SER A 237 -27.18 52.52 -31.86
C SER A 237 -27.86 52.03 -33.15
N GLU A 238 -29.17 52.38 -33.20
CA GLU A 238 -30.02 52.93 -34.30
C GLU A 238 -30.36 51.99 -35.49
N ASP A 239 -31.61 51.89 -36.00
CA ASP A 239 -32.51 52.97 -36.45
C ASP A 239 -33.97 52.51 -36.77
N HIS A 240 -34.88 53.51 -36.84
CA HIS A 240 -36.18 53.63 -37.55
C HIS A 240 -37.49 52.91 -37.08
N LEU A 241 -38.41 53.66 -36.43
CA LEU A 241 -39.60 54.35 -37.02
C LEU A 241 -40.33 55.17 -35.94
#